data_AF-A0A375IDI2-F1
#
_entry.id   AF-A0A375IDI2-F1
#
_cell.length_a   1.000
_cell.length_b   1.000
_cell.length_c   1.000
_cell.angle_alpha   90.00
_cell.angle_beta   90.00
_cell.angle_gamma   90.00
#
_symmetry.space_group_name_H-M   'P 1'
#
loop_
_entity.id
_entity.type
_entity.pdbx_description
1 polymer ?
#
loop_
_entity_poly.entity_id
_entity_poly.type
_entity_poly.pdbx_seq_one_letter_code
_entity_poly.pdbx_strand_id
1 'polypeptide(L)'
;MRDVSWDDAQQYVAWLSKTTGKSYRLPTEAEWEYAARGGSASTYWWGDQMRKGNANCKDCGDPWSQDGPAPVGSFAANPYGLHDVNGSVWEWVADCWHSSYKGAPADGRAWNESACGARVIRGGSWREGASYMVSSTRFKYSPSVRQSQNGFRVARDMK
;
A
#
# COMPACT_ATOMS: atom_id res chain seq x y z
N MET A 1 -6.57 -10.02 -1.30
CA MET A 1 -6.01 -11.14 -0.51
C MET A 1 -5.31 -10.55 0.70
N ARG A 2 -5.38 -11.21 1.86
CA ARG A 2 -4.77 -10.76 3.11
C ARG A 2 -4.09 -11.95 3.79
N ASP A 3 -3.32 -11.69 4.85
CA ASP A 3 -2.51 -12.72 5.52
C ASP A 3 -1.38 -13.29 4.64
N VAL A 4 -0.73 -12.37 3.91
CA VAL A 4 0.35 -12.65 2.98
C VAL A 4 1.61 -11.90 3.40
N SER A 5 2.75 -12.57 3.25
CA SER A 5 4.07 -11.98 3.46
C SER A 5 4.56 -11.27 2.20
N TRP A 6 5.64 -10.53 2.33
CA TRP A 6 6.31 -9.94 1.17
C TRP A 6 6.85 -11.04 0.25
N ASP A 7 7.41 -12.11 0.82
CA ASP A 7 7.92 -13.25 0.05
C ASP A 7 6.82 -13.96 -0.75
N ASP A 8 5.59 -14.04 -0.22
CA ASP A 8 4.45 -14.58 -0.97
C ASP A 8 4.04 -13.67 -2.11
N ALA A 9 3.99 -12.36 -1.86
CA ALA A 9 3.63 -11.37 -2.87
C ALA A 9 4.64 -11.40 -4.04
N GLN A 10 5.93 -11.59 -3.74
CA GLN A 10 6.98 -11.76 -4.74
C GLN A 10 6.81 -13.04 -5.57
N GLN A 11 6.47 -14.16 -4.93
CA GLN A 11 6.15 -15.39 -5.65
C GLN A 11 4.93 -15.21 -6.56
N TYR A 12 3.89 -14.50 -6.10
CA TYR A 12 2.70 -14.20 -6.88
C TYR A 12 3.01 -13.34 -8.11
N VAL A 13 3.77 -12.25 -7.97
CA VAL A 13 4.10 -11.39 -9.13
C VAL A 13 5.04 -12.08 -10.12
N ALA A 14 5.93 -12.95 -9.65
CA ALA A 14 6.76 -13.79 -10.51
C ALA A 14 5.92 -14.78 -11.30
N TRP A 15 4.98 -15.46 -10.65
CA TRP A 15 4.02 -16.35 -11.31
C TRP A 15 3.14 -15.60 -12.31
N LEU A 16 2.62 -14.43 -11.94
CA LEU A 16 1.75 -13.61 -12.79
C LEU A 16 2.51 -13.14 -14.04
N SER A 17 3.78 -12.73 -13.87
CA SER A 17 4.64 -12.35 -14.98
C SER A 17 4.89 -13.51 -15.95
N LYS A 18 5.24 -14.68 -15.41
CA LYS A 18 5.47 -15.89 -16.20
C LYS A 18 4.20 -16.31 -16.97
N THR A 19 3.05 -16.27 -16.32
CA THR A 19 1.78 -16.73 -16.88
C THR A 19 1.26 -15.81 -17.99
N THR A 20 1.44 -14.50 -17.83
CA THR A 20 0.89 -13.50 -18.75
C THR A 20 1.88 -13.04 -19.82
N GLY A 21 3.17 -13.34 -19.66
CA GLY A 21 4.24 -12.79 -20.49
C GLY A 21 4.43 -11.28 -20.34
N LYS A 22 3.86 -10.66 -19.30
CA LYS A 22 4.01 -9.23 -18.98
C LYS A 22 4.92 -9.06 -17.76
N SER A 23 5.49 -7.87 -17.60
CA SER A 23 6.34 -7.58 -16.44
C SER A 23 5.49 -7.05 -15.29
N TYR A 24 5.24 -7.90 -14.30
CA TYR A 24 4.56 -7.56 -13.05
C TYR A 24 5.52 -7.58 -11.87
N ARG A 25 5.30 -6.68 -10.93
CA ARG A 25 6.10 -6.54 -9.70
C ARG A 25 5.27 -5.89 -8.60
N LEU A 26 5.81 -5.86 -7.38
CA LEU A 26 5.32 -4.92 -6.39
C LEU A 26 5.65 -3.48 -6.85
N PRO A 27 4.77 -2.50 -6.58
CA PRO A 27 5.11 -1.10 -6.78
C PRO A 27 6.30 -0.72 -5.89
N THR A 28 7.08 0.26 -6.31
CA THR A 28 8.02 0.91 -5.40
C THR A 28 7.25 1.75 -4.38
N GLU A 29 7.88 2.09 -3.27
CA GLU A 29 7.27 2.96 -2.28
C GLU A 29 6.89 4.32 -2.88
N ALA A 30 7.78 4.86 -3.72
CA ALA A 30 7.57 6.13 -4.41
C ALA A 30 6.38 6.06 -5.37
N GLU A 31 6.30 5.00 -6.19
CA GLU A 31 5.15 4.76 -7.07
C GLU A 31 3.85 4.60 -6.29
N TRP A 32 3.89 3.87 -5.17
CA TRP A 32 2.73 3.67 -4.33
C TRP A 32 2.22 5.00 -3.77
N GLU A 33 3.09 5.86 -3.23
CA GLU A 33 2.67 7.16 -2.69
C GLU A 33 2.15 8.08 -3.80
N TYR A 34 2.85 8.14 -4.93
CA TYR A 34 2.42 8.92 -6.09
C TYR A 34 1.01 8.51 -6.54
N ALA A 35 0.79 7.20 -6.63
CA ALA A 35 -0.48 6.61 -7.02
C ALA A 35 -1.57 6.89 -5.97
N ALA A 36 -1.27 6.72 -4.68
CA ALA A 36 -2.20 6.95 -3.59
C ALA A 36 -2.65 8.42 -3.49
N ARG A 37 -1.73 9.36 -3.73
CA ARG A 37 -2.01 10.80 -3.71
C ARG A 37 -2.96 11.25 -4.81
N GLY A 38 -2.99 10.56 -5.96
CA GLY A 38 -3.90 10.90 -7.06
C GLY A 38 -3.75 12.35 -7.54
N GLY A 39 -2.52 12.88 -7.55
CA GLY A 39 -2.22 14.28 -7.89
C GLY A 39 -2.33 15.28 -6.74
N SER A 40 -2.77 14.88 -5.54
CA SER A 40 -2.87 15.77 -4.39
C SER A 40 -1.57 15.89 -3.57
N ALA A 41 -1.31 17.10 -3.07
CA ALA A 41 -0.26 17.36 -2.07
C ALA A 41 -0.79 17.37 -0.61
N SER A 42 -2.10 17.22 -0.40
CA SER A 42 -2.70 17.24 0.94
C SER A 42 -2.42 15.97 1.74
N THR A 43 -2.89 15.97 3.00
CA THR A 43 -2.74 14.85 3.94
C THR A 43 -3.37 13.55 3.43
N TYR A 44 -4.59 13.65 2.91
CA TYR A 44 -5.31 12.57 2.22
C TYR A 44 -5.49 12.97 0.74
N TRP A 45 -5.82 12.04 -0.15
CA TRP A 45 -6.10 12.43 -1.54
C TRP A 45 -7.34 13.34 -1.67
N TRP A 46 -8.25 13.30 -0.69
CA TRP A 46 -9.49 14.11 -0.64
C TRP A 46 -9.38 15.42 0.16
N GLY A 47 -8.18 15.81 0.60
CA GLY A 47 -7.93 17.05 1.34
C GLY A 47 -7.17 16.83 2.67
N ASP A 48 -7.11 17.86 3.50
CA ASP A 48 -6.33 17.84 4.75
C ASP A 48 -7.07 17.32 5.97
N GLN A 49 -8.39 17.19 5.87
CA GLN A 49 -9.23 16.73 6.97
C GLN A 49 -9.77 15.35 6.68
N MET A 50 -9.79 14.50 7.71
CA MET A 50 -10.43 13.20 7.63
C MET A 50 -11.93 13.38 7.33
N ARG A 51 -12.47 12.57 6.42
CA ARG A 51 -13.90 12.55 6.08
C ARG A 51 -14.46 11.16 6.29
N LYS A 52 -15.49 11.04 7.11
CA LYS A 52 -16.13 9.74 7.35
C LYS A 52 -16.66 9.16 6.03
N GLY A 53 -16.50 7.86 5.83
CA GLY A 53 -16.90 7.16 4.60
C GLY A 53 -15.91 7.27 3.44
N ASN A 54 -14.69 7.79 3.66
CA ASN A 54 -13.65 7.87 2.62
C ASN A 54 -12.53 6.82 2.73
N ALA A 55 -12.48 6.08 3.84
CA ALA A 55 -11.48 5.03 4.08
C ALA A 55 -12.08 3.92 4.94
N ASN A 56 -11.57 2.70 4.77
CA ASN A 56 -11.95 1.57 5.62
C ASN A 56 -11.01 1.49 6.83
N CYS A 57 -11.42 2.02 7.98
CA CYS A 57 -10.65 2.05 9.24
C CYS A 57 -11.56 2.17 10.47
N LYS A 58 -11.02 1.88 11.67
CA LYS A 58 -11.75 1.73 12.95
C LYS A 58 -12.69 2.89 13.32
N ASP A 59 -12.30 4.11 12.97
CA ASP A 59 -13.02 5.35 13.29
C ASP A 59 -13.31 6.20 12.03
N CYS A 60 -13.23 5.58 10.85
CA CYS A 60 -13.47 6.22 9.56
C CYS A 60 -14.95 6.25 9.13
N GLY A 61 -15.86 5.66 9.92
CA GLY A 61 -17.29 5.55 9.56
C GLY A 61 -17.60 4.38 8.62
N ASP A 62 -18.85 4.30 8.17
CA ASP A 62 -19.37 3.14 7.44
C ASP A 62 -18.97 3.12 5.95
N PRO A 63 -18.87 1.93 5.34
CA PRO A 63 -18.99 0.60 5.97
C PRO A 63 -17.67 0.19 6.66
N TRP A 64 -17.70 0.01 7.98
CA TRP A 64 -16.59 -0.55 8.74
C TRP A 64 -17.03 -1.77 9.55
N SER A 65 -16.14 -2.76 9.66
CA SER A 65 -16.30 -3.92 10.54
C SER A 65 -14.98 -4.25 11.20
N GLN A 66 -15.04 -4.71 12.46
CA GLN A 66 -13.86 -5.22 13.16
C GLN A 66 -13.39 -6.58 12.60
N ASP A 67 -14.29 -7.35 11.98
CA ASP A 67 -14.03 -8.73 11.57
C ASP A 67 -13.14 -8.83 10.32
N GLY A 68 -13.14 -7.78 9.50
CA GLY A 68 -12.38 -7.76 8.26
C GLY A 68 -12.61 -6.48 7.44
N PRO A 69 -11.81 -6.31 6.37
CA PRO A 69 -11.96 -5.16 5.49
C PRO A 69 -13.28 -5.26 4.72
N ALA A 70 -13.81 -4.11 4.32
CA ALA A 70 -14.88 -4.06 3.33
C ALA A 70 -14.39 -4.66 1.99
N PRO A 71 -15.30 -5.11 1.10
CA PRO A 71 -14.93 -5.49 -0.26
C PRO A 71 -14.13 -4.40 -0.97
N VAL A 72 -13.16 -4.78 -1.80
CA VAL A 72 -12.37 -3.83 -2.60
C VAL A 72 -13.30 -2.96 -3.45
N GLY A 73 -13.06 -1.66 -3.45
CA GLY A 73 -13.89 -0.68 -4.17
C GLY A 73 -15.14 -0.23 -3.44
N SER A 74 -15.29 -0.56 -2.15
CA SER A 74 -16.43 -0.06 -1.34
C SER A 74 -16.36 1.45 -1.08
N PHE A 75 -15.17 2.04 -1.18
CA PHE A 75 -14.92 3.46 -0.98
C PHE A 75 -14.57 4.14 -2.31
N ALA A 76 -14.73 5.47 -2.36
CA ALA A 76 -14.45 6.25 -3.56
C ALA A 76 -13.00 6.04 -4.05
N ALA A 77 -12.84 5.94 -5.37
CA ALA A 77 -11.53 5.98 -5.99
C ALA A 77 -10.93 7.39 -5.87
N ASN A 78 -9.60 7.45 -5.77
CA ASN A 78 -8.88 8.70 -5.93
C ASN A 78 -8.90 9.18 -7.41
N PRO A 79 -8.39 10.39 -7.73
CA PRO A 79 -8.42 10.91 -9.10
C PRO A 79 -7.68 10.07 -10.15
N TYR A 80 -6.83 9.12 -9.74
CA TYR A 80 -6.17 8.17 -10.65
C TYR A 80 -6.97 6.86 -10.81
N GLY A 81 -8.18 6.78 -10.25
CA GLY A 81 -9.04 5.60 -10.34
C GLY A 81 -8.66 4.47 -9.39
N LEU A 82 -7.85 4.74 -8.36
CA LEU A 82 -7.42 3.74 -7.41
C LEU A 82 -8.30 3.75 -6.17
N HIS A 83 -8.84 2.58 -5.83
CA HIS A 83 -9.58 2.34 -4.60
C HIS A 83 -8.66 1.90 -3.47
N ASP A 84 -9.14 2.13 -2.25
CA ASP A 84 -8.60 1.57 -1.00
C ASP A 84 -7.10 1.83 -0.80
N VAL A 85 -6.59 2.96 -1.32
CA VAL A 85 -5.20 3.41 -1.10
C VAL A 85 -5.00 4.07 0.27
N ASN A 86 -6.09 4.36 0.98
CA ASN A 86 -6.09 4.82 2.37
C ASN A 86 -7.03 3.89 3.15
N GLY A 87 -6.46 2.92 3.87
CA GLY A 87 -7.18 1.90 4.63
C GLY A 87 -7.40 0.58 3.90
N SER A 88 -8.40 -0.17 4.36
CA SER A 88 -8.61 -1.56 3.98
C SER A 88 -7.45 -2.43 4.47
N VAL A 89 -6.42 -2.71 3.68
CA VAL A 89 -5.27 -3.53 4.10
C VAL A 89 -3.98 -2.74 3.97
N TRP A 90 -3.01 -3.03 4.83
CA TRP A 90 -1.64 -2.61 4.57
C TRP A 90 -1.12 -3.26 3.31
N GLU A 91 -0.34 -2.53 2.52
CA GLU A 91 0.15 -3.05 1.24
C GLU A 91 1.67 -3.10 1.19
N TRP A 92 2.20 -4.30 0.93
CA TRP A 92 3.61 -4.50 0.65
C TRP A 92 4.07 -3.74 -0.60
N VAL A 93 5.22 -3.09 -0.49
CA VAL A 93 5.94 -2.47 -1.61
C VAL A 93 7.33 -3.09 -1.78
N ALA A 94 8.00 -2.81 -2.88
CA ALA A 94 9.29 -3.43 -3.20
C ALA A 94 10.42 -3.03 -2.22
N ASP A 95 10.33 -1.86 -1.62
CA ASP A 95 11.44 -1.17 -0.94
C ASP A 95 11.82 -1.77 0.41
N CYS A 96 13.11 -1.63 0.74
CA CYS A 96 13.63 -1.85 2.08
C CYS A 96 13.28 -0.68 2.99
N TRP A 97 13.03 -0.97 4.26
CA TRP A 97 12.76 0.07 5.24
C TRP A 97 14.00 0.91 5.52
N HIS A 98 13.84 2.23 5.45
CA HIS A 98 14.81 3.20 5.90
C HIS A 98 14.15 4.17 6.89
N SER A 99 14.84 4.53 7.97
CA SER A 99 14.31 5.42 9.02
C SER A 99 14.11 6.88 8.57
N SER A 100 14.71 7.26 7.43
CA SER A 100 14.56 8.59 6.82
C SER A 100 14.64 8.49 5.30
N TYR A 101 14.28 9.55 4.60
CA TYR A 101 14.43 9.67 3.15
C TYR A 101 15.77 10.29 2.70
N LYS A 102 16.74 10.45 3.61
CA LYS A 102 18.06 10.98 3.27
C LYS A 102 18.79 9.98 2.36
N GLY A 103 18.98 10.35 1.09
CA GLY A 103 19.60 9.49 0.08
C GLY A 103 18.62 8.59 -0.67
N ALA A 104 17.31 8.80 -0.50
CA ALA A 104 16.30 8.08 -1.26
C ALA A 104 16.46 8.31 -2.77
N PRO A 105 16.18 7.31 -3.62
CA PRO A 105 16.10 7.51 -5.05
C PRO A 105 15.04 8.55 -5.42
N ALA A 106 15.38 9.46 -6.35
CA ALA A 106 14.48 10.50 -6.84
C ALA A 106 13.80 10.16 -8.19
N ASP A 107 14.11 8.98 -8.73
CA ASP A 107 13.70 8.48 -10.04
C ASP A 107 12.62 7.39 -9.95
N GLY A 108 12.01 7.22 -8.77
CA GLY A 108 10.91 6.28 -8.56
C GLY A 108 11.32 4.81 -8.45
N ARG A 109 12.60 4.47 -8.64
CA ARG A 109 13.09 3.09 -8.42
C ARG A 109 13.02 2.69 -6.95
N ALA A 110 12.90 1.39 -6.70
CA ALA A 110 12.86 0.86 -5.34
C ALA A 110 14.18 1.14 -4.61
N TRP A 111 14.07 1.60 -3.37
CA TRP A 111 15.19 1.77 -2.46
C TRP A 111 15.51 0.43 -1.78
N ASN A 112 16.36 -0.35 -2.43
CA ASN A 112 16.79 -1.65 -1.96
C ASN A 112 18.24 -1.63 -1.45
N GLU A 113 18.51 -2.52 -0.50
CA GLU A 113 19.84 -2.80 0.03
C GLU A 113 20.10 -4.32 0.04
N SER A 114 21.37 -4.73 0.11
CA SER A 114 21.76 -6.13 0.10
C SER A 114 21.30 -6.91 1.34
N ALA A 115 21.20 -6.24 2.50
CA ALA A 115 20.80 -6.82 3.78
C ALA A 115 19.47 -6.23 4.26
N CYS A 116 18.39 -6.53 3.54
CA CYS A 116 17.07 -5.98 3.79
C CYS A 116 16.32 -6.74 4.92
N GLY A 117 16.50 -6.31 6.17
CA GLY A 117 15.87 -6.95 7.33
C GLY A 117 14.37 -6.63 7.48
N ALA A 118 13.89 -5.56 6.84
CA ALA A 118 12.49 -5.16 6.87
C ALA A 118 12.06 -4.53 5.56
N ARG A 119 10.83 -4.83 5.15
CA ARG A 119 10.16 -4.29 3.95
C ARG A 119 9.12 -3.27 4.36
N VAL A 120 8.94 -2.26 3.50
CA VAL A 120 7.94 -1.21 3.72
C VAL A 120 6.53 -1.76 3.45
N ILE A 121 5.57 -1.31 4.27
CA ILE A 121 4.14 -1.41 3.98
C ILE A 121 3.48 -0.03 4.08
N ARG A 122 2.40 0.16 3.33
CA ARG A 122 1.75 1.46 3.11
C ARG A 122 0.22 1.39 3.25
N GLY A 123 -0.42 2.55 3.46
CA GLY A 123 -1.87 2.73 3.34
C GLY A 123 -2.71 2.59 4.61
N GLY A 124 -2.23 1.87 5.63
CA GLY A 124 -3.05 1.58 6.80
C GLY A 124 -4.02 0.41 6.57
N SER A 125 -4.73 -0.02 7.62
CA SER A 125 -5.78 -1.04 7.48
C SER A 125 -7.06 -0.73 8.24
N TRP A 126 -8.06 -1.61 8.07
CA TRP A 126 -9.34 -1.58 8.77
C TRP A 126 -9.20 -1.65 10.29
N ARG A 127 -8.06 -2.11 10.81
CA ARG A 127 -7.80 -2.25 12.26
C ARG A 127 -7.27 -0.97 12.89
N GLU A 128 -6.60 -0.12 12.13
CA GLU A 128 -6.05 1.14 12.63
C GLU A 128 -7.08 2.27 12.55
N GLY A 129 -6.80 3.37 13.25
CA GLY A 129 -7.60 4.60 13.18
C GLY A 129 -7.17 5.52 12.03
N ALA A 130 -7.93 6.59 11.84
CA ALA A 130 -7.82 7.54 10.73
C ALA A 130 -6.44 8.22 10.61
N SER A 131 -5.66 8.29 11.69
CA SER A 131 -4.30 8.82 11.68
C SER A 131 -3.31 7.96 10.88
N TYR A 132 -3.60 6.68 10.68
CA TYR A 132 -2.80 5.81 9.81
C TYR A 132 -3.25 5.88 8.34
N MET A 133 -4.39 6.50 8.06
CA MET A 133 -4.95 6.59 6.71
C MET A 133 -4.36 7.77 5.92
N VAL A 134 -3.31 8.45 6.40
CA VAL A 134 -2.68 9.55 5.65
C VAL A 134 -1.83 8.99 4.51
N SER A 135 -1.76 9.71 3.37
CA SER A 135 -1.06 9.21 2.18
C SER A 135 0.44 8.99 2.40
N SER A 136 1.03 9.63 3.41
CA SER A 136 2.43 9.48 3.79
C SER A 136 2.69 8.39 4.83
N THR A 137 1.68 7.68 5.35
CA THR A 137 1.86 6.67 6.41
C THR A 137 2.72 5.49 5.96
N ARG A 138 3.86 5.30 6.61
CA ARG A 138 4.75 4.15 6.39
C ARG A 138 4.78 3.26 7.62
N PHE A 139 4.84 1.95 7.40
CA PHE A 139 5.23 0.99 8.44
C PHE A 139 6.17 -0.07 7.85
N LYS A 140 6.59 -1.03 8.67
CA LYS A 140 7.49 -2.09 8.25
C LYS A 140 7.24 -3.40 8.96
N TYR A 141 7.64 -4.47 8.30
CA TYR A 141 7.76 -5.80 8.89
C TYR A 141 8.93 -6.55 8.24
N SER A 142 9.39 -7.62 8.89
CA SER A 142 10.28 -8.59 8.22
C SER A 142 9.57 -9.18 6.99
N PRO A 143 10.29 -9.47 5.89
CA PRO A 143 9.68 -9.95 4.64
C PRO A 143 8.86 -11.23 4.78
N SER A 144 9.16 -12.07 5.78
CA SER A 144 8.46 -13.33 6.03
C SER A 144 7.21 -13.20 6.89
N VAL A 145 6.96 -12.03 7.48
CA VAL A 145 5.83 -11.81 8.39
C VAL A 145 4.52 -11.84 7.63
N ARG A 146 3.56 -12.61 8.15
CA ARG A 146 2.15 -12.56 7.76
C ARG A 146 1.35 -11.92 8.88
N GLN A 147 0.42 -11.05 8.50
CA GLN A 147 -0.54 -10.47 9.41
C GLN A 147 -1.89 -10.45 8.72
N SER A 148 -2.95 -10.62 9.51
CA SER A 148 -4.31 -10.66 8.98
C SER A 148 -4.63 -9.45 8.11
N GLN A 149 -4.04 -8.28 8.43
CA GLN A 149 -4.23 -7.01 7.74
C GLN A 149 -3.19 -6.66 6.66
N ASN A 150 -2.26 -7.57 6.34
CA ASN A 150 -1.29 -7.34 5.27
C ASN A 150 -1.78 -7.96 3.97
N GLY A 151 -1.81 -7.15 2.92
CA GLY A 151 -2.06 -7.50 1.53
C GLY A 151 -1.02 -6.85 0.61
N PHE A 152 -1.35 -6.72 -0.67
CA PHE A 152 -0.51 -6.03 -1.65
C PHE A 152 -1.34 -5.66 -2.89
N ARG A 153 -0.77 -4.76 -3.70
CA ARG A 153 -1.17 -4.54 -5.09
C ARG A 153 0.00 -4.78 -6.02
N VAL A 154 -0.28 -4.94 -7.30
CA VAL A 154 0.75 -5.18 -8.33
C VAL A 154 0.88 -3.97 -9.24
N ALA A 155 2.11 -3.67 -9.63
CA ALA A 155 2.44 -2.75 -10.72
C ALA A 155 2.78 -3.56 -11.97
N ARG A 156 2.53 -2.98 -13.14
CA ARG A 156 2.90 -3.54 -14.44
C ARG A 156 3.66 -2.50 -15.24
N ASP A 157 4.85 -2.85 -15.69
CA ASP A 157 5.63 -1.96 -16.55
C ASP A 157 5.02 -1.94 -17.96
N MET A 158 4.88 -0.74 -18.52
CA MET A 158 4.43 -0.51 -19.89
C MET A 158 5.65 -0.58 -20.82
N LYS A 159 5.50 -1.29 -21.94
CA LYS A 159 6.47 -1.27 -23.05
C LYS A 159 6.03 -0.25 -24.08
#